data_AF-A0A1M3HM93-F1
#
_entry.id   AF-A0A1M3HM93-F1
#
_cell.length_a   1.000
_cell.length_b   1.000
_cell.length_c   1.000
_cell.angle_alpha   90.00
_cell.angle_beta   90.00
_cell.angle_gamma   90.00
#
_symmetry.space_group_name_H-M   'P 1'
#
loop_
_entity.id
_entity.type
_entity.pdbx_description
1 polymer ?
#
loop_
_entity_poly.entity_id
_entity_poly.type
_entity_poly.pdbx_seq_one_letter_code
_entity_poly.pdbx_strand_id
1 'polypeptide(L)'
;MKNTILGLSLLLFSASAFAQGTTVTDQFKKIDNMQQAQAWMDANKNLKPAILHLSAGKDTTLIDKRLLRQKKGDLFSVGYVTYKVVESTETVKYRANYIFLDGGSLTNSQVDSLKKIILQKAAAGESFDKLSDEYTMDGNTTHGDTGWFFGEEMMPKEVQDAVANHKKDEVFAVDVSDKQWHYIVKKTYEDDLKKDMTVLRANGR
;
A
#
# COMPACT_ATOMS: atom_id res chain seq x y z
N MET A 1 -17.72 75.58 51.44
CA MET A 1 -18.29 75.78 50.08
C MET A 1 -17.35 75.12 49.08
N LYS A 2 -17.88 74.18 48.26
CA LYS A 2 -17.46 73.82 46.88
C LYS A 2 -16.01 73.33 46.67
N ASN A 3 -15.67 72.29 45.90
CA ASN A 3 -16.40 71.34 45.06
C ASN A 3 -15.50 70.11 44.85
N THR A 4 -16.12 68.93 44.85
CA THR A 4 -15.56 67.62 44.49
C THR A 4 -15.53 67.46 42.97
N ILE A 5 -14.36 67.16 42.38
CA ILE A 5 -14.24 66.49 41.09
C ILE A 5 -13.05 65.52 41.19
N LEU A 6 -13.32 64.22 41.31
CA LEU A 6 -12.32 63.20 41.01
C LEU A 6 -12.89 62.32 39.89
N GLY A 7 -12.25 62.42 38.72
CA GLY A 7 -12.66 61.78 37.48
C GLY A 7 -12.44 60.27 37.50
N LEU A 8 -13.46 59.55 37.04
CA LEU A 8 -13.48 58.13 36.76
C LEU A 8 -12.63 57.85 35.51
N SER A 9 -11.47 57.23 35.65
CA SER A 9 -10.66 56.77 34.51
C SER A 9 -11.00 55.32 34.19
N LEU A 10 -11.78 55.11 33.12
CA LEU A 10 -12.03 53.79 32.53
C LEU A 10 -10.78 53.35 31.74
N LEU A 11 -10.09 52.32 32.22
CA LEU A 11 -9.10 51.56 31.46
C LEU A 11 -9.84 50.60 30.52
N LEU A 12 -9.97 50.97 29.25
CA LEU A 12 -10.41 50.05 28.19
C LEU A 12 -9.25 49.11 27.83
N PHE A 13 -9.27 47.89 28.37
CA PHE A 13 -8.48 46.78 27.85
C PHE A 13 -9.08 46.34 26.50
N SER A 14 -8.57 46.88 25.40
CA SER A 14 -8.77 46.30 24.08
C SER A 14 -7.87 45.06 23.95
N ALA A 15 -8.36 43.93 24.45
CA ALA A 15 -7.80 42.63 24.09
C ALA A 15 -8.18 42.35 22.63
N SER A 16 -7.33 42.77 21.70
CA SER A 16 -7.36 42.30 20.32
C SER A 16 -6.96 40.83 20.32
N ALA A 17 -7.90 39.94 20.63
CA ALA A 17 -7.77 38.53 20.32
C ALA A 17 -7.71 38.41 18.80
N PHE A 18 -6.51 38.37 18.24
CA PHE A 18 -6.30 37.84 16.90
C PHE A 18 -6.72 36.37 16.95
N ALA A 19 -7.98 36.09 16.65
CA ALA A 19 -8.39 34.77 16.23
C ALA A 19 -7.64 34.49 14.92
N GLN A 20 -6.44 33.93 15.01
CA GLN A 20 -5.76 33.35 13.86
C GLN A 20 -6.72 32.29 13.33
N GLY A 21 -7.42 32.60 12.23
CA GLY A 21 -8.34 31.66 11.61
C GLY A 21 -7.59 30.36 11.35
N THR A 22 -8.13 29.24 11.84
CA THR A 22 -7.51 27.93 11.65
C THR A 22 -7.21 27.71 10.18
N THR A 23 -5.97 27.40 9.83
CA THR A 23 -5.57 27.17 8.44
C THR A 23 -6.29 25.96 7.86
N VAL A 24 -6.38 25.83 6.54
CA VAL A 24 -6.94 24.63 5.90
C VAL A 24 -6.20 23.37 6.38
N THR A 25 -4.88 23.45 6.52
CA THR A 25 -4.05 22.40 7.10
C THR A 25 -4.52 22.00 8.50
N ASP A 26 -4.78 22.96 9.39
CA ASP A 26 -5.23 22.67 10.76
C ASP A 26 -6.65 22.11 10.82
N GLN A 27 -7.50 22.51 9.87
CA GLN A 27 -8.84 21.96 9.73
C GLN A 27 -8.78 20.51 9.22
N PHE A 28 -7.95 20.24 8.20
CA PHE A 28 -7.78 18.89 7.65
C PHE A 28 -7.21 17.89 8.65
N LYS A 29 -6.37 18.33 9.60
CA LYS A 29 -5.88 17.45 10.68
C LYS A 29 -7.02 16.78 11.46
N LYS A 30 -8.19 17.42 11.56
CA LYS A 30 -9.36 16.94 12.32
C LYS A 30 -10.31 16.04 11.51
N ILE A 31 -10.00 15.77 10.24
CA ILE A 31 -10.82 14.96 9.33
C ILE A 31 -10.23 13.56 9.23
N ASP A 32 -10.92 12.54 9.70
CA ASP A 32 -10.43 11.15 9.76
C ASP A 32 -11.11 10.22 8.73
N ASN A 33 -12.26 10.63 8.21
CA ASN A 33 -13.08 9.82 7.32
C ASN A 33 -13.87 10.65 6.31
N MET A 34 -14.49 9.98 5.35
CA MET A 34 -15.24 10.60 4.26
C MET A 34 -16.47 11.39 4.71
N GLN A 35 -17.13 10.99 5.79
CA GLN A 35 -18.28 11.72 6.33
C GLN A 35 -17.86 13.11 6.83
N GLN A 36 -16.76 13.17 7.58
CA GLN A 36 -16.18 14.43 8.06
C GLN A 36 -15.62 15.27 6.91
N ALA A 37 -15.02 14.63 5.90
CA ALA A 37 -14.54 15.32 4.71
C ALA A 37 -15.71 16.00 3.98
N GLN A 38 -16.82 15.28 3.77
CA GLN A 38 -18.01 15.82 3.12
C GLN A 38 -18.63 16.98 3.91
N ALA A 39 -18.81 16.82 5.23
CA ALA A 39 -19.31 17.89 6.10
C ALA A 39 -18.43 19.15 6.05
N TRP A 40 -17.10 18.96 6.02
CA TRP A 40 -16.15 20.06 5.88
C TRP A 40 -16.26 20.75 4.51
N MET A 41 -16.40 19.99 3.42
CA MET A 41 -16.56 20.53 2.07
C MET A 41 -17.81 21.41 1.96
N ASP A 42 -18.92 20.95 2.54
CA ASP A 42 -20.20 21.67 2.51
C ASP A 42 -20.13 22.99 3.30
N ALA A 43 -19.38 23.01 4.40
CA ALA A 43 -19.15 24.23 5.19
C ALA A 43 -18.14 25.20 4.56
N ASN A 44 -17.30 24.75 3.61
CA ASN A 44 -16.16 25.51 3.09
C ASN A 44 -16.16 25.66 1.56
N LYS A 45 -17.34 25.75 0.93
CA LYS A 45 -17.50 25.83 -0.54
C LYS A 45 -16.66 26.93 -1.20
N ASN A 46 -16.42 28.04 -0.50
CA ASN A 46 -15.59 29.15 -0.97
C ASN A 46 -14.12 28.76 -1.20
N LEU A 47 -13.64 27.68 -0.58
CA LEU A 47 -12.27 27.15 -0.75
C LEU A 47 -12.15 26.19 -1.94
N LYS A 48 -13.21 26.07 -2.75
CA LYS A 48 -13.28 25.19 -3.93
C LYS A 48 -12.83 23.75 -3.63
N PRO A 49 -13.40 23.10 -2.60
CA PRO A 49 -12.92 21.80 -2.20
C PRO A 49 -13.37 20.71 -3.18
N ALA A 50 -12.60 19.63 -3.29
CA ALA A 50 -12.88 18.51 -4.17
C ALA A 50 -12.35 17.19 -3.58
N ILE A 51 -13.02 16.09 -3.93
CA ILE A 51 -12.51 14.74 -3.72
C ILE A 51 -11.83 14.27 -5.00
N LEU A 52 -10.62 13.75 -4.87
CA LEU A 52 -9.90 13.07 -5.94
C LEU A 52 -9.87 11.57 -5.62
N HIS A 53 -10.20 10.76 -6.62
CA HIS A 53 -10.01 9.31 -6.58
C HIS A 53 -8.83 8.98 -7.47
N LEU A 54 -7.75 8.47 -6.88
CA LEU A 54 -6.51 8.18 -7.57
C LEU A 54 -6.23 6.69 -7.53
N SER A 55 -5.77 6.15 -8.65
CA SER A 55 -5.35 4.77 -8.83
C SER A 55 -3.93 4.70 -9.41
N ALA A 56 -3.05 3.95 -8.76
CA ALA A 56 -1.71 3.68 -9.28
C ALA A 56 -1.78 3.03 -10.68
N GLY A 57 -0.97 3.54 -11.60
CA GLY A 57 -0.94 3.09 -13.00
C GLY A 57 -1.96 3.79 -13.91
N LYS A 58 -3.05 4.36 -13.39
CA LYS A 58 -4.01 5.16 -14.16
C LYS A 58 -3.70 6.66 -14.07
N ASP A 59 -3.48 7.17 -12.86
CA ASP A 59 -3.24 8.60 -12.63
C ASP A 59 -1.75 8.90 -12.64
N THR A 60 -1.27 9.55 -13.70
CA THR A 60 0.16 9.63 -14.02
C THR A 60 0.77 11.02 -13.92
N THR A 61 0.01 12.05 -13.54
CA THR A 61 0.57 13.41 -13.40
C THR A 61 1.57 13.47 -12.25
N LEU A 62 2.42 14.51 -12.22
CA LEU A 62 3.44 14.65 -11.16
C LEU A 62 2.82 14.76 -9.76
N ILE A 63 1.67 15.42 -9.63
CA ILE A 63 0.97 15.55 -8.35
C ILE A 63 0.30 14.22 -7.96
N ASP A 64 -0.32 13.51 -8.91
CA ASP A 64 -0.96 12.22 -8.62
C ASP A 64 0.07 11.19 -8.16
N LYS A 65 1.21 11.10 -8.86
CA LYS A 65 2.33 10.24 -8.45
C LYS A 65 2.86 10.59 -7.07
N ARG A 66 2.87 11.88 -6.71
CA ARG A 66 3.28 12.32 -5.36
C ARG A 66 2.25 11.92 -4.31
N LEU A 67 0.97 12.13 -4.60
CA LEU A 67 -0.15 11.73 -3.74
C LEU A 67 -0.14 10.21 -3.51
N LEU A 68 0.00 9.40 -4.57
CA LEU A 68 0.00 7.93 -4.50
C LEU A 68 1.15 7.35 -3.67
N ARG A 69 2.20 8.12 -3.37
CA ARG A 69 3.27 7.72 -2.45
C ARG A 69 2.94 7.95 -0.97
N GLN A 70 1.87 8.68 -0.68
CA GLN A 70 1.46 9.01 0.68
C GLN A 70 0.66 7.86 1.32
N LYS A 71 0.47 7.96 2.64
CA LYS A 71 -0.35 7.06 3.46
C LYS A 71 -1.63 7.78 3.91
N LYS A 72 -2.63 7.01 4.34
CA LYS A 72 -3.84 7.55 4.96
C LYS A 72 -3.45 8.50 6.11
N GLY A 73 -4.08 9.67 6.14
CA GLY A 73 -3.85 10.71 7.14
C GLY A 73 -2.79 11.74 6.75
N ASP A 74 -1.92 11.41 5.78
CA ASP A 74 -0.88 12.32 5.32
C ASP A 74 -1.47 13.62 4.75
N LEU A 75 -0.75 14.70 5.00
CA LEU A 75 -1.18 16.06 4.79
C LEU A 75 -0.03 16.86 4.21
N PHE A 76 -0.25 17.48 3.06
CA PHE A 76 0.76 18.37 2.49
C PHE A 76 0.12 19.44 1.61
N SER A 77 0.86 20.51 1.38
CA SER A 77 0.45 21.61 0.52
C SER A 77 1.40 21.78 -0.65
N VAL A 78 0.86 22.15 -1.80
CA VAL A 78 1.61 22.54 -3.01
C VAL A 78 1.09 23.90 -3.45
N GLY A 79 1.91 24.94 -3.27
CA GLY A 79 1.46 26.32 -3.41
C GLY A 79 0.29 26.61 -2.46
N TYR A 80 -0.79 27.18 -2.99
CA TYR A 80 -2.01 27.51 -2.27
C TYR A 80 -3.02 26.36 -2.23
N VAL A 81 -2.62 25.10 -2.42
CA VAL A 81 -3.55 23.97 -2.38
C VAL A 81 -3.08 22.97 -1.34
N THR A 82 -3.99 22.61 -0.44
CA THR A 82 -3.77 21.61 0.60
C THR A 82 -4.47 20.31 0.22
N TYR A 83 -3.78 19.21 0.46
CA TYR A 83 -4.25 17.85 0.21
C TYR A 83 -4.22 17.06 1.51
N LYS A 84 -5.23 16.23 1.73
CA LYS A 84 -5.25 15.20 2.77
C LYS A 84 -5.65 13.86 2.17
N VAL A 85 -4.89 12.83 2.47
CA VAL A 85 -5.29 11.46 2.17
C VAL A 85 -6.32 11.01 3.21
N VAL A 86 -7.57 10.83 2.78
CA VAL A 86 -8.68 10.44 3.66
C VAL A 86 -8.79 8.92 3.72
N GLU A 87 -8.61 8.25 2.59
CA GLU A 87 -8.63 6.80 2.47
C GLU A 87 -7.49 6.35 1.55
N SER A 88 -6.90 5.19 1.84
CA SER A 88 -5.90 4.55 0.99
C SER A 88 -6.02 3.06 1.16
N THR A 89 -6.08 2.34 0.05
CA THR A 89 -5.97 0.88 -0.02
C THR A 89 -4.74 0.56 -0.84
N GLU A 90 -3.93 -0.37 -0.35
CA GLU A 90 -2.70 -0.79 -1.01
C GLU A 90 -2.63 -2.30 -0.96
N THR A 91 -2.44 -2.92 -2.12
CA THR A 91 -2.32 -4.37 -2.27
C THR A 91 -1.25 -4.63 -3.31
N VAL A 92 -0.28 -5.47 -2.94
CA VAL A 92 0.72 -5.96 -3.88
C VAL A 92 0.29 -7.35 -4.32
N LYS A 93 0.13 -7.54 -5.62
CA LYS A 93 -0.10 -8.85 -6.21
C LYS A 93 1.19 -9.38 -6.81
N TYR A 94 1.40 -10.67 -6.66
CA TYR A 94 2.54 -11.38 -7.19
C TYR A 94 2.10 -12.39 -8.25
N ARG A 95 3.02 -12.78 -9.12
CA ARG A 95 2.83 -13.91 -10.03
C ARG A 95 4.14 -14.66 -10.18
N ALA A 96 4.05 -15.97 -10.05
CA ALA A 96 5.18 -16.87 -10.06
C ALA A 96 4.82 -18.17 -10.77
N ASN A 97 5.84 -18.95 -11.10
CA ASN A 97 5.67 -20.38 -11.30
C ASN A 97 6.18 -21.13 -10.07
N TYR A 98 5.61 -22.29 -9.78
CA TYR A 98 6.09 -23.15 -8.71
C TYR A 98 6.18 -24.62 -9.13
N ILE A 99 6.93 -25.36 -8.32
CA ILE A 99 7.02 -26.81 -8.31
C ILE A 99 6.85 -27.21 -6.85
N PHE A 100 5.83 -28.02 -6.57
CA PHE A 100 5.51 -28.47 -5.23
C PHE A 100 6.03 -29.89 -4.98
N LEU A 101 6.76 -30.08 -3.88
CA LEU A 101 7.18 -31.38 -3.39
C LEU A 101 6.52 -31.66 -2.04
N ASP A 102 5.81 -32.78 -1.94
CA ASP A 102 5.11 -33.20 -0.73
C ASP A 102 6.06 -33.93 0.22
N GLY A 103 6.46 -33.27 1.32
CA GLY A 103 7.26 -33.86 2.38
C GLY A 103 6.50 -34.86 3.27
N GLY A 104 5.18 -35.01 3.09
CA GLY A 104 4.42 -36.14 3.63
C GLY A 104 4.66 -37.44 2.87
N SER A 105 4.97 -37.34 1.57
CA SER A 105 5.23 -38.48 0.68
C SER A 105 6.73 -38.77 0.47
N LEU A 106 7.58 -37.77 0.68
CA LEU A 106 9.03 -37.85 0.48
C LEU A 106 9.79 -37.76 1.81
N THR A 107 10.91 -38.48 1.91
CA THR A 107 11.88 -38.23 2.99
C THR A 107 12.63 -36.91 2.77
N ASN A 108 13.15 -36.30 3.83
CA ASN A 108 13.96 -35.08 3.73
C ASN A 108 15.12 -35.21 2.73
N SER A 109 15.80 -36.35 2.70
CA SER A 109 16.89 -36.59 1.74
C SER A 109 16.43 -36.63 0.29
N GLN A 110 15.22 -37.15 0.03
CA GLN A 110 14.62 -37.13 -1.31
C GLN A 110 14.21 -35.71 -1.70
N VAL A 111 13.58 -34.96 -0.80
CA VAL A 111 13.24 -33.55 -1.01
C VAL A 111 14.49 -32.74 -1.36
N ASP A 112 15.57 -32.86 -0.57
CA ASP A 112 16.82 -32.14 -0.80
C ASP A 112 17.46 -32.50 -2.14
N SER A 113 17.42 -33.79 -2.50
CA SER A 113 17.94 -34.28 -3.77
C SER A 113 17.15 -33.72 -4.96
N LEU A 114 15.81 -33.74 -4.88
CA LEU A 114 14.93 -33.22 -5.92
C LEU A 114 15.08 -31.70 -6.07
N LYS A 115 15.08 -30.93 -4.97
CA LYS A 115 15.37 -29.48 -5.00
C LYS A 115 16.67 -29.19 -5.74
N LYS A 116 17.75 -29.93 -5.43
CA LYS A 116 19.05 -29.76 -6.09
C LYS A 116 18.97 -30.03 -7.58
N ILE A 117 18.34 -31.13 -7.99
CA ILE A 117 18.17 -31.51 -9.41
C ILE A 117 17.39 -30.43 -10.16
N ILE A 118 16.25 -30.00 -9.61
CA ILE A 118 15.38 -29.00 -10.21
C ILE A 118 16.11 -27.65 -10.38
N LEU A 119 16.79 -27.18 -9.33
CA LEU A 119 17.55 -25.93 -9.37
C LEU A 119 18.71 -26.00 -10.37
N GLN A 120 19.40 -27.13 -10.48
CA GLN A 120 20.46 -27.34 -11.46
C GLN A 120 19.92 -27.30 -12.90
N LYS A 121 18.81 -27.98 -13.16
CA LYS A 121 18.13 -27.97 -14.46
C LYS A 121 17.65 -26.57 -14.85
N ALA A 122 17.03 -25.84 -13.91
CA ALA A 122 16.62 -24.46 -14.11
C ALA A 122 17.81 -23.54 -14.42
N ALA A 123 18.91 -23.68 -13.67
CA ALA A 123 20.14 -22.92 -13.92
C ALA A 123 20.81 -23.25 -15.27
N ALA A 124 20.62 -24.48 -15.78
CA ALA A 124 21.05 -24.89 -17.11
C ALA A 124 20.14 -24.39 -18.24
N GLY A 125 19.07 -23.67 -17.93
CA GLY A 125 18.14 -23.08 -18.90
C GLY A 125 16.98 -23.99 -19.28
N GLU A 126 16.74 -25.10 -18.56
CA GLU A 126 15.52 -25.88 -18.74
C GLU A 126 14.29 -25.03 -18.39
N SER A 127 13.25 -25.15 -19.21
CA SER A 127 12.07 -24.31 -19.07
C SER A 127 11.28 -24.70 -17.83
N PHE A 128 10.86 -23.69 -17.05
CA PHE A 128 10.28 -23.91 -15.73
C PHE A 128 8.88 -24.55 -15.79
N ASP A 129 8.14 -24.34 -16.88
CA ASP A 129 6.89 -25.05 -17.21
C ASP A 129 7.13 -26.56 -17.29
N LYS A 130 8.15 -27.00 -18.04
CA LYS A 130 8.52 -28.42 -18.15
C LYS A 130 8.96 -29.00 -16.81
N LEU A 131 9.72 -28.24 -16.04
CA LEU A 131 10.12 -28.68 -14.69
C LEU A 131 8.91 -28.82 -13.76
N SER A 132 7.92 -27.93 -13.87
CA SER A 132 6.67 -28.06 -13.12
C SER A 132 5.89 -29.30 -13.53
N ASP A 133 5.71 -29.51 -14.84
CA ASP A 133 5.03 -30.70 -15.38
C ASP A 133 5.72 -32.01 -14.97
N GLU A 134 7.05 -32.02 -14.86
CA GLU A 134 7.83 -33.21 -14.50
C GLU A 134 7.80 -33.50 -12.99
N TYR A 135 7.86 -32.47 -12.13
CA TYR A 135 8.17 -32.65 -10.71
C TYR A 135 7.08 -32.26 -9.73
N THR A 136 6.05 -31.49 -10.13
CA THR A 136 5.05 -31.04 -9.15
C THR A 136 4.17 -32.20 -8.68
N MET A 137 3.94 -32.28 -7.37
CA MET A 137 3.27 -33.42 -6.72
C MET A 137 1.81 -33.15 -6.34
N ASP A 138 1.31 -31.94 -6.59
CA ASP A 138 -0.05 -31.51 -6.25
C ASP A 138 -1.06 -31.66 -7.40
N GLY A 139 -0.63 -32.22 -8.54
CA GLY A 139 -1.48 -32.39 -9.72
C GLY A 139 -1.85 -31.08 -10.41
N ASN A 140 -1.09 -30.00 -10.18
CA ASN A 140 -1.24 -28.74 -10.89
C ASN A 140 -1.17 -28.96 -12.43
N THR A 141 -2.06 -28.30 -13.17
CA THR A 141 -2.14 -28.36 -14.65
C THR A 141 -1.90 -27.01 -15.33
N THR A 142 -1.51 -25.99 -14.56
CA THR A 142 -1.21 -24.64 -15.05
C THR A 142 0.25 -24.50 -15.48
N HIS A 143 0.98 -25.61 -15.61
CA HIS A 143 2.42 -25.64 -15.81
C HIS A 143 3.16 -24.83 -14.73
N GLY A 144 2.65 -24.92 -13.51
CA GLY A 144 3.16 -24.24 -12.32
C GLY A 144 2.77 -22.78 -12.18
N ASP A 145 2.07 -22.16 -13.15
CA ASP A 145 1.70 -20.74 -13.06
C ASP A 145 0.65 -20.52 -11.96
N THR A 146 0.95 -19.66 -11.00
CA THR A 146 0.04 -19.33 -9.89
C THR A 146 -1.08 -18.38 -10.32
N GLY A 147 -0.97 -17.76 -11.49
CA GLY A 147 -1.71 -16.53 -11.79
C GLY A 147 -1.32 -15.40 -10.82
N TRP A 148 -2.09 -14.30 -10.84
CA TRP A 148 -1.90 -13.22 -9.87
C TRP A 148 -2.48 -13.62 -8.51
N PHE A 149 -1.64 -13.63 -7.47
CA PHE A 149 -2.04 -13.98 -6.11
C PHE A 149 -1.70 -12.88 -5.10
N PHE A 150 -2.49 -12.83 -4.03
CA PHE A 150 -2.23 -12.05 -2.83
C PHE A 150 -2.99 -12.71 -1.66
N GLY A 151 -2.42 -12.67 -0.46
CA GLY A 151 -3.06 -13.22 0.74
C GLY A 151 -2.85 -14.74 0.91
N GLU A 152 -2.85 -15.15 2.18
CA GLU A 152 -2.51 -16.53 2.62
C GLU A 152 -3.50 -17.60 2.13
N GLU A 153 -4.70 -17.19 1.73
CA GLU A 153 -5.71 -18.08 1.13
C GLU A 153 -5.32 -18.58 -0.26
N MET A 154 -4.49 -17.83 -0.99
CA MET A 154 -4.06 -18.19 -2.35
C MET A 154 -2.71 -18.92 -2.37
N MET A 155 -1.75 -18.49 -1.56
CA MET A 155 -0.43 -19.11 -1.42
C MET A 155 0.06 -18.98 0.03
N PRO A 156 0.84 -19.94 0.57
CA PRO A 156 1.41 -19.84 1.91
C PRO A 156 2.18 -18.53 2.14
N LYS A 157 2.15 -18.03 3.38
CA LYS A 157 2.80 -16.77 3.75
C LYS A 157 4.28 -16.76 3.38
N GLU A 158 4.98 -17.85 3.64
CA GLU A 158 6.41 -18.02 3.36
C GLU A 158 6.71 -17.88 1.86
N VAL A 159 5.82 -18.40 1.01
CA VAL A 159 5.94 -18.27 -0.45
C VAL A 159 5.71 -16.83 -0.88
N GLN A 160 4.69 -16.16 -0.34
CA GLN A 160 4.44 -14.74 -0.61
C GLN A 160 5.62 -13.87 -0.19
N ASP A 161 6.12 -14.04 1.04
CA ASP A 161 7.23 -13.28 1.58
C ASP A 161 8.51 -13.54 0.77
N ALA A 162 8.76 -14.79 0.36
CA ALA A 162 9.89 -15.11 -0.50
C ALA A 162 9.77 -14.44 -1.87
N VAL A 163 8.62 -14.52 -2.54
CA VAL A 163 8.40 -13.86 -3.85
C VAL A 163 8.55 -12.34 -3.77
N ALA A 164 8.10 -11.72 -2.68
CA ALA A 164 8.28 -10.28 -2.44
C ALA A 164 9.77 -9.88 -2.34
N ASN A 165 10.61 -10.76 -1.80
CA ASN A 165 12.03 -10.49 -1.55
C ASN A 165 12.97 -10.86 -2.72
N HIS A 166 12.47 -11.55 -3.75
CA HIS A 166 13.26 -11.96 -4.91
C HIS A 166 12.94 -11.11 -6.15
N LYS A 167 13.88 -11.06 -7.09
CA LYS A 167 13.72 -10.32 -8.35
C LYS A 167 12.99 -11.15 -9.39
N LYS A 168 12.42 -10.48 -10.39
CA LYS A 168 11.87 -11.15 -11.56
C LYS A 168 12.92 -12.08 -12.18
N ASP A 169 12.46 -13.24 -12.62
CA ASP A 169 13.20 -14.36 -13.22
C ASP A 169 14.13 -15.14 -12.27
N GLU A 170 14.21 -14.75 -11.00
CA GLU A 170 14.96 -15.48 -9.98
C GLU A 170 14.23 -16.78 -9.59
N VAL A 171 15.02 -17.84 -9.39
CA VAL A 171 14.54 -19.17 -8.97
C VAL A 171 15.09 -19.47 -7.58
N PHE A 172 14.22 -19.84 -6.65
CA PHE A 172 14.57 -20.07 -5.25
C PHE A 172 13.71 -21.16 -4.62
N ALA A 173 14.16 -21.72 -3.51
CA ALA A 173 13.41 -22.72 -2.74
C ALA A 173 12.75 -22.07 -1.53
N VAL A 174 11.56 -22.54 -1.17
CA VAL A 174 10.79 -22.07 -0.01
C VAL A 174 10.22 -23.29 0.72
N ASP A 175 10.38 -23.31 2.04
CA ASP A 175 9.86 -24.35 2.90
C ASP A 175 8.76 -23.80 3.80
N VAL A 176 7.63 -24.51 3.82
CA VAL A 176 6.49 -24.26 4.71
C VAL A 176 6.48 -25.43 5.69
N SER A 177 7.33 -25.28 6.72
CA SER A 177 7.78 -26.37 7.59
C SER A 177 6.64 -27.00 8.41
N ASP A 178 5.66 -26.21 8.84
CA ASP A 178 4.50 -26.68 9.61
C ASP A 178 3.62 -27.67 8.84
N LYS A 179 3.66 -27.61 7.50
CA LYS A 179 2.91 -28.49 6.59
C LYS A 179 3.78 -29.49 5.85
N GLN A 180 5.10 -29.49 6.08
CA GLN A 180 6.06 -30.29 5.31
C GLN A 180 5.94 -30.04 3.80
N TRP A 181 5.66 -28.80 3.42
CA TRP A 181 5.47 -28.40 2.04
C TRP A 181 6.73 -27.72 1.53
N HIS A 182 7.20 -28.17 0.38
CA HIS A 182 8.43 -27.67 -0.21
C HIS A 182 8.15 -27.12 -1.60
N TYR A 183 8.52 -25.87 -1.84
CA TYR A 183 8.32 -25.20 -3.11
C TYR A 183 9.67 -24.86 -3.74
N ILE A 184 9.76 -25.03 -5.05
CA ILE A 184 10.73 -24.34 -5.89
C ILE A 184 9.94 -23.31 -6.69
N VAL A 185 10.31 -22.04 -6.59
CA VAL A 185 9.53 -20.93 -7.11
C VAL A 185 10.38 -20.14 -8.09
N LYS A 186 9.78 -19.74 -9.21
CA LYS A 186 10.33 -18.75 -10.13
C LYS A 186 9.43 -17.52 -10.14
N LYS A 187 9.93 -16.35 -9.74
CA LYS A 187 9.16 -15.10 -9.88
C LYS A 187 9.08 -14.73 -11.37
N THR A 188 7.88 -14.59 -11.93
CA THR A 188 7.72 -14.40 -13.38
C THR A 188 7.35 -12.97 -13.78
N TYR A 189 6.85 -12.17 -12.83
CA TYR A 189 6.48 -10.79 -13.07
C TYR A 189 7.07 -9.86 -12.01
N GLU A 190 7.19 -8.58 -12.37
CA GLU A 190 7.34 -7.52 -11.39
C GLU A 190 6.07 -7.45 -10.53
N ASP A 191 6.23 -6.95 -9.31
CA ASP A 191 5.14 -6.78 -8.37
C ASP A 191 4.05 -5.86 -8.95
N ASP A 192 2.79 -6.32 -8.97
CA ASP A 192 1.66 -5.50 -9.39
C ASP A 192 1.09 -4.76 -8.17
N LEU A 193 1.64 -3.57 -7.94
CA LEU A 193 1.13 -2.65 -6.93
C LEU A 193 -0.21 -2.06 -7.37
N LYS A 194 -1.28 -2.49 -6.72
CA LYS A 194 -2.59 -1.84 -6.76
C LYS A 194 -2.72 -0.92 -5.57
N LYS A 195 -2.80 0.37 -5.85
CA LYS A 195 -3.04 1.38 -4.84
C LYS A 195 -4.14 2.32 -5.29
N ASP A 196 -5.21 2.36 -4.52
CA ASP A 196 -6.31 3.29 -4.69
C ASP A 196 -6.39 4.22 -3.48
N MET A 197 -6.80 5.46 -3.72
CA MET A 197 -6.74 6.48 -2.70
C MET A 197 -7.79 7.56 -2.93
N THR A 198 -8.40 7.99 -1.82
CA THR A 198 -9.33 9.11 -1.79
C THR A 198 -8.66 10.29 -1.11
N VAL A 199 -8.54 11.41 -1.82
CA VAL A 199 -7.84 12.61 -1.37
C VAL A 199 -8.81 13.79 -1.31
N LEU A 200 -8.86 14.45 -0.15
CA LEU A 200 -9.50 15.75 -0.01
C LEU A 200 -8.53 16.85 -0.43
N ARG A 201 -8.96 17.69 -1.36
CA ARG A 201 -8.22 18.85 -1.87
C ARG A 201 -9.00 20.12 -1.57
N ALA A 202 -8.33 21.19 -1.15
CA ALA A 202 -8.91 22.53 -1.11
C ALA A 202 -7.85 23.62 -1.29
N ASN A 203 -8.27 24.80 -1.73
CA ASN A 203 -7.40 25.96 -1.78
C ASN A 203 -7.19 26.52 -0.35
N GLY A 204 -5.96 26.86 -0.01
CA GLY A 204 -5.61 27.66 1.16
C GLY A 204 -6.14 29.08 1.03
N ARG A 205 -6.39 29.71 2.19
CA ARG A 205 -6.56 31.16 2.30
C ARG A 205 -5.20 31.83 2.44
#